data_AF-A0AAN8VD51-F1
#
_entry.id   AF-A0AAN8VD51-F1
#
_cell.length_a   1.000
_cell.length_b   1.000
_cell.length_c   1.000
_cell.angle_alpha   90.00
_cell.angle_beta   90.00
_cell.angle_gamma   90.00
#
_symmetry.space_group_name_H-M   'P 1'
#
loop_
_entity.id
_entity.type
_entity.pdbx_description
1 polymer ?
#
loop_
_entity_poly.entity_id
_entity_poly.type
_entity_poly.pdbx_seq_one_letter_code
_entity_poly.pdbx_strand_id
1 'polypeptide(L)'
;MGKSHAGVYSSFFTPLEFGFFRGLPENFFLLDIAGQIAFLIDIVVRFFVAFRDRHSYLIIYDRRLIALRYLKSRFTVDFLGCLPWDAIYKASGRRELVRYLLWIRLSRALRVTEFFEKLEKDIRINYLFTRIVKLIVVELYCTHTAACIFYYLATTLPPAREGYTWIGSLQMGDYSYSHFRDIDLWTRYITSLYFAIVTMATVGYGEIHAVNVREMIFIMVYVSFDMILGAYLLGNMTALIVKGSKTEKYRDKMADIIKYMNRNKLGKHISNEIKSHVRLQYERSYTEAAILQDIPVSIRAKISQKLNEPFIREVPLFKGCSTGFIKQISSRVHEEIFLPGEVIIEQGHVADQIYIVCHGELEKLGRDDESETEDPLRHLQTYSSFGEISLLCNIPEPCKIRVSELCKLLRLDKQSLMDVLGIYFFDGRIMLNNLLEGKESNLRKKLLESDIILYIGKNESEQAMRLNFAAYDGDLYRLKRLIEAGADPNATDYDGRSPLHLAASKGYEDIVVHLIQLRVAVNNSGKLQNTHI
;
A
#
# COMPACT_ATOMS: atom_id res chain seq x y z
N MET A 1 18.33 -0.76 -20.08
CA MET A 1 19.09 0.50 -19.91
C MET A 1 19.54 1.11 -21.23
N GLY A 2 20.23 0.41 -22.14
CA GLY A 2 20.73 1.03 -23.40
C GLY A 2 19.69 1.77 -24.28
N LYS A 3 18.42 1.33 -24.28
CA LYS A 3 17.35 1.89 -25.11
C LYS A 3 16.90 3.32 -24.75
N SER A 4 16.93 3.67 -23.45
CA SER A 4 16.55 5.01 -22.99
C SER A 4 17.66 6.03 -23.29
N HIS A 5 18.92 5.63 -23.18
CA HIS A 5 20.06 6.51 -23.45
C HIS A 5 20.14 6.95 -24.91
N ALA A 6 19.93 6.03 -25.87
CA ALA A 6 19.87 6.38 -27.29
C ALA A 6 18.67 7.29 -27.62
N GLY A 7 17.53 7.09 -26.94
CA GLY A 7 16.36 7.96 -27.01
C GLY A 7 16.66 9.39 -26.59
N VAL A 8 17.22 9.55 -25.38
CA VAL A 8 17.58 10.85 -24.78
C VAL A 8 18.61 11.57 -25.64
N TYR A 9 19.69 10.89 -26.04
CA TYR A 9 20.72 11.46 -26.89
C TYR A 9 20.12 11.97 -28.20
N SER A 10 19.32 11.15 -28.89
CA SER A 10 18.72 11.54 -30.15
C SER A 10 17.73 12.70 -30.01
N SER A 11 16.89 12.72 -28.97
CA SER A 11 15.94 13.82 -28.75
C SER A 11 16.66 15.13 -28.45
N PHE A 12 17.73 15.09 -27.65
CA PHE A 12 18.54 16.28 -27.32
C PHE A 12 19.34 16.77 -28.54
N PHE A 13 19.89 15.85 -29.33
CA PHE A 13 20.71 16.19 -30.49
C PHE A 13 19.90 16.73 -31.66
N THR A 14 18.64 16.35 -31.83
CA THR A 14 17.81 16.76 -32.98
C THR A 14 17.65 18.30 -33.11
N PRO A 15 17.28 19.06 -32.05
CA PRO A 15 17.27 20.53 -32.12
C PRO A 15 18.63 21.12 -32.43
N LEU A 16 19.72 20.56 -31.87
CA LEU A 16 21.08 21.03 -32.10
C LEU A 16 21.51 20.83 -33.56
N GLU A 17 21.24 19.65 -34.12
CA GLU A 17 21.42 19.32 -35.53
C GLU A 17 20.64 20.29 -36.42
N PHE A 18 19.36 20.52 -36.11
CA PHE A 18 18.52 21.44 -36.86
C PHE A 18 19.00 22.90 -36.77
N GLY A 19 19.46 23.35 -35.60
CA GLY A 19 19.82 24.74 -35.38
C GLY A 19 21.21 25.10 -35.89
N PHE A 20 22.21 24.31 -35.49
CA PHE A 20 23.63 24.67 -35.63
C PHE A 20 24.30 24.05 -36.87
N PHE A 21 23.76 22.96 -37.42
CA PHE A 21 24.41 22.22 -38.50
C PHE A 21 23.60 22.28 -39.81
N ARG A 22 24.22 22.76 -40.90
CA ARG A 22 23.67 22.68 -42.27
C ARG A 22 24.21 21.46 -43.00
N GLY A 23 24.02 20.31 -42.38
CA GLY A 23 24.64 19.03 -42.74
C GLY A 23 25.61 18.58 -41.66
N LEU A 24 25.47 17.33 -41.21
CA LEU A 24 26.32 16.79 -40.15
C LEU A 24 27.78 16.67 -40.59
N PRO A 25 28.75 17.10 -39.74
CA PRO A 25 30.17 16.76 -39.86
C PRO A 25 30.40 15.24 -39.79
N GLU A 26 31.46 14.75 -40.42
CA GLU A 26 31.73 13.30 -40.56
C GLU A 26 31.75 12.55 -39.21
N ASN A 27 32.33 13.15 -38.17
CA ASN A 27 32.41 12.55 -36.83
C ASN A 27 31.03 12.33 -36.19
N PHE A 28 30.09 13.25 -36.41
CA PHE A 28 28.72 13.15 -35.89
C PHE A 28 27.82 12.29 -36.77
N PHE A 29 28.14 12.19 -38.06
CA PHE A 29 27.39 11.40 -39.03
C PHE A 29 27.42 9.90 -38.69
N LEU A 30 28.59 9.36 -38.32
CA LEU A 30 28.71 7.96 -37.89
C LEU A 30 27.87 7.67 -36.63
N LEU A 31 27.84 8.61 -35.69
CA LEU A 31 27.06 8.49 -34.46
C LEU A 31 25.55 8.55 -34.71
N ASP A 32 25.09 9.43 -35.62
CA ASP A 32 23.67 9.49 -36.03
C ASP A 32 23.23 8.18 -36.72
N ILE A 33 24.06 7.64 -37.63
CA ILE A 33 23.79 6.35 -38.29
C ILE A 33 23.72 5.21 -37.26
N ALA A 34 24.67 5.13 -36.34
CA ALA A 34 24.67 4.11 -35.29
C ALA A 34 23.39 4.19 -34.43
N GLY A 35 22.95 5.42 -34.09
CA GLY A 35 21.67 5.66 -33.44
C GLY A 35 20.49 5.13 -34.25
N GLN A 36 20.41 5.46 -35.54
CA GLN A 36 19.34 5.00 -36.44
C GLN A 36 19.28 3.48 -36.55
N ILE A 37 20.43 2.79 -36.68
CA ILE A 37 20.48 1.32 -36.70
C ILE A 37 19.90 0.74 -35.40
N ALA A 38 20.25 1.31 -34.25
CA ALA A 38 19.70 0.87 -32.97
C ALA A 38 18.17 1.07 -32.89
N PHE A 39 17.63 2.15 -33.46
CA PHE A 39 16.18 2.37 -33.55
C PHE A 39 15.50 1.38 -34.50
N LEU A 40 16.11 1.07 -35.64
CA LEU A 40 15.60 0.10 -36.60
C LEU A 40 15.53 -1.31 -35.98
N ILE A 41 16.57 -1.71 -35.26
CA ILE A 41 16.57 -2.98 -34.51
C ILE A 41 15.43 -3.00 -33.48
N ASP A 42 15.16 -1.89 -32.79
CA ASP A 42 14.04 -1.81 -31.84
C ASP A 42 12.67 -1.96 -32.51
N ILE A 43 12.48 -1.40 -33.71
CA ILE A 43 11.26 -1.61 -34.51
C ILE A 43 11.08 -3.10 -34.82
N VAL A 44 12.13 -3.78 -35.27
CA VAL A 44 12.10 -5.22 -35.56
C VAL A 44 11.75 -6.00 -34.30
N VAL A 45 12.40 -5.70 -33.17
CA VAL A 45 12.14 -6.37 -31.88
C VAL A 45 10.68 -6.20 -31.44
N ARG A 46 10.05 -5.03 -31.67
CA ARG A 46 8.65 -4.79 -31.27
C ARG A 46 7.64 -5.74 -31.92
N PHE A 47 7.94 -6.28 -33.11
CA PHE A 47 7.12 -7.32 -33.73
C PHE A 47 7.15 -8.67 -32.98
N PHE A 48 8.11 -8.85 -32.06
CA PHE A 48 8.28 -10.08 -31.27
C PHE A 48 7.97 -9.89 -29.77
N VAL A 49 7.64 -8.68 -29.33
CA VAL A 49 7.35 -8.40 -27.92
C VAL A 49 5.87 -8.67 -27.63
N ALA A 50 5.61 -9.64 -26.74
CA ALA A 50 4.27 -9.94 -26.24
C ALA A 50 3.69 -8.72 -25.51
N PHE A 51 2.37 -8.57 -25.57
CA PHE A 51 1.67 -7.48 -24.91
C PHE A 51 0.59 -7.98 -23.95
N ARG A 52 0.28 -7.17 -22.95
CA ARG A 52 -0.85 -7.42 -22.06
C ARG A 52 -2.13 -6.85 -22.67
N ASP A 53 -3.15 -7.68 -22.80
CA ASP A 53 -4.47 -7.24 -23.24
C ASP A 53 -5.13 -6.37 -22.15
N ARG A 54 -5.87 -5.34 -22.57
CA ARG A 54 -6.48 -4.38 -21.64
C ARG A 54 -7.73 -4.95 -20.95
N HIS A 55 -8.40 -5.90 -21.58
CA HIS A 55 -9.65 -6.47 -21.05
C HIS A 55 -9.41 -7.77 -20.28
N SER A 56 -8.71 -8.73 -20.88
CA SER A 56 -8.44 -10.02 -20.25
C SER A 56 -7.26 -9.98 -19.27
N TYR A 57 -6.43 -8.94 -19.31
CA TYR A 57 -5.17 -8.83 -18.56
C TYR A 57 -4.16 -9.96 -18.80
N LEU A 58 -4.42 -10.84 -19.77
CA LEU A 58 -3.55 -11.92 -20.19
C LEU A 58 -2.44 -11.41 -21.11
N ILE A 59 -1.32 -12.12 -21.10
CA ILE A 59 -0.21 -11.85 -22.02
C ILE A 59 -0.51 -12.59 -23.34
N ILE A 60 -0.61 -11.84 -24.43
CA ILE A 60 -0.86 -12.37 -25.77
C ILE A 60 0.48 -12.57 -26.48
N TYR A 61 0.73 -13.81 -26.91
CA TYR A 61 1.96 -14.22 -27.62
C TYR A 61 1.77 -14.39 -29.13
N ASP A 62 0.53 -14.27 -29.65
CA ASP A 62 0.25 -14.43 -31.07
C ASP A 62 0.90 -13.33 -31.92
N ARG A 63 1.83 -13.74 -32.80
CA ARG A 63 2.59 -12.85 -33.68
C ARG A 63 1.71 -12.02 -34.61
N ARG A 64 0.58 -12.57 -35.09
CA ARG A 64 -0.31 -11.84 -36.02
C ARG A 64 -0.98 -10.67 -35.32
N LEU A 65 -1.48 -10.92 -34.11
CA LEU A 65 -2.10 -9.90 -33.27
C LEU A 65 -1.09 -8.83 -32.83
N ILE A 66 0.14 -9.24 -32.47
CA ILE A 66 1.24 -8.31 -32.14
C ILE A 66 1.53 -7.38 -33.33
N ALA A 67 1.70 -7.95 -34.52
CA ALA A 67 2.01 -7.17 -35.74
C ALA A 67 0.88 -6.21 -36.11
N LEU A 68 -0.38 -6.66 -36.14
CA LEU A 68 -1.54 -5.81 -36.45
C LEU A 68 -1.68 -4.65 -35.46
N ARG A 69 -1.50 -4.93 -34.17
CA ARG A 69 -1.55 -3.89 -33.14
C ARG A 69 -0.44 -2.86 -33.32
N TYR A 70 0.78 -3.30 -33.62
CA TYR A 70 1.92 -2.38 -33.77
C TYR A 70 1.80 -1.53 -35.05
N LEU A 71 1.42 -2.14 -36.17
CA LEU A 71 1.17 -1.47 -37.46
C LEU A 71 0.10 -0.39 -37.36
N LYS A 72 -1.01 -0.66 -36.65
CA LYS A 72 -2.13 0.31 -36.50
C LYS A 72 -1.82 1.46 -35.54
N SER A 73 -0.85 1.31 -34.63
CA SER A 73 -0.63 2.26 -33.53
C SER A 73 0.58 3.18 -33.74
N ARG A 74 1.81 2.65 -33.71
CA ARG A 74 3.04 3.47 -33.65
C ARG A 74 4.05 3.22 -34.75
N PHE A 75 3.84 2.19 -35.57
CA PHE A 75 4.79 1.80 -36.60
C PHE A 75 5.16 2.94 -37.56
N THR A 76 4.18 3.68 -38.08
CA THR A 76 4.41 4.77 -39.05
C THR A 76 5.30 5.87 -38.47
N VAL A 77 5.04 6.28 -37.23
CA VAL A 77 5.80 7.30 -36.52
C VAL A 77 7.21 6.80 -36.19
N ASP A 78 7.34 5.56 -35.68
CA ASP A 78 8.65 4.97 -35.39
C ASP A 78 9.50 4.83 -36.67
N PHE A 79 8.88 4.42 -37.78
CA PHE A 79 9.55 4.24 -39.07
C PHE A 79 10.03 5.55 -39.67
N LEU A 80 9.16 6.56 -39.78
CA LEU A 80 9.54 7.89 -40.28
C LEU A 80 10.57 8.56 -39.35
N GLY A 81 10.45 8.34 -38.04
CA GLY A 81 11.44 8.78 -37.06
C GLY A 81 12.80 8.12 -37.24
N CYS A 82 12.92 6.96 -37.91
CA CYS A 82 14.16 6.23 -38.13
C CYS A 82 14.91 6.61 -39.41
N LEU A 83 14.26 7.32 -40.34
CA LEU A 83 14.84 7.63 -41.65
C LEU A 83 16.09 8.54 -41.56
N PRO A 84 17.08 8.35 -42.45
CA PRO A 84 18.31 9.13 -42.49
C PRO A 84 18.10 10.51 -43.13
N TRP A 85 17.33 11.37 -42.46
CA TRP A 85 16.92 12.67 -42.98
C TRP A 85 18.09 13.60 -43.37
N ASP A 86 19.25 13.54 -42.68
CA ASP A 86 20.44 14.31 -43.08
C ASP A 86 21.03 13.85 -44.42
N ALA A 87 21.09 12.53 -44.65
CA ALA A 87 21.54 11.98 -45.93
C ALA A 87 20.57 12.33 -47.06
N ILE A 88 19.26 12.28 -46.78
CA ILE A 88 18.21 12.70 -47.73
C ILE A 88 18.30 14.20 -48.01
N TYR A 89 18.58 15.03 -46.99
CA TYR A 89 18.79 16.47 -47.14
C TYR A 89 19.99 16.76 -48.06
N LYS A 90 21.13 16.10 -47.83
CA LYS A 90 22.33 16.19 -48.69
C LYS A 90 22.04 15.77 -50.14
N ALA A 91 21.35 14.63 -50.34
CA ALA A 91 21.00 14.11 -51.65
C ALA A 91 19.97 14.98 -52.41
N SER A 92 19.08 15.67 -51.69
CA SER A 92 18.04 16.54 -52.28
C SER A 92 18.56 17.87 -52.83
N GLY A 93 19.87 18.12 -52.76
CA GLY A 93 20.47 19.42 -53.06
C GLY A 93 20.28 20.45 -51.93
N ARG A 94 20.23 20.00 -50.66
CA ARG A 94 20.14 20.86 -49.46
C ARG A 94 18.89 21.74 -49.43
N ARG A 95 17.73 21.22 -49.85
CA ARG A 95 16.44 21.93 -49.79
C ARG A 95 15.98 22.07 -48.33
N GLU A 96 15.72 23.30 -47.88
CA GLU A 96 15.27 23.58 -46.49
C GLU A 96 13.97 22.83 -46.13
N LEU A 97 13.09 22.57 -47.10
CA LEU A 97 11.87 21.77 -46.88
C LEU A 97 12.16 20.38 -46.30
N VAL A 98 13.23 19.72 -46.78
CA VAL A 98 13.65 18.39 -46.31
C VAL A 98 14.23 18.47 -44.91
N ARG A 99 14.85 19.59 -44.54
CA ARG A 99 15.42 19.81 -43.20
C ARG A 99 14.33 19.87 -42.12
N TYR A 100 13.15 20.39 -42.44
CA TYR A 100 12.02 20.37 -41.49
C TYR A 100 11.56 18.95 -41.14
N LEU A 101 11.77 17.96 -42.01
CA LEU A 101 11.46 16.55 -41.73
C LEU A 101 12.34 15.96 -40.61
N LEU A 102 13.48 16.59 -40.31
CA LEU A 102 14.33 16.22 -39.17
C LEU A 102 13.56 16.25 -37.84
N TRP A 103 12.60 17.17 -37.70
CA TRP A 103 11.76 17.28 -36.51
C TRP A 103 10.87 16.05 -36.26
N ILE A 104 10.64 15.20 -37.27
CA ILE A 104 9.96 13.91 -37.08
C ILE A 104 10.72 13.03 -36.08
N ARG A 105 12.06 13.19 -35.97
CA ARG A 105 12.89 12.48 -34.98
C ARG A 105 12.50 12.82 -33.53
N LEU A 106 11.81 13.95 -33.26
CA LEU A 106 11.29 14.26 -31.92
C LEU A 106 10.24 13.26 -31.44
N SER A 107 9.63 12.49 -32.33
CA SER A 107 8.78 11.35 -31.92
C SER A 107 9.51 10.38 -30.98
N ARG A 108 10.85 10.32 -31.05
CA ARG A 108 11.69 9.53 -30.14
C ARG A 108 11.65 10.04 -28.69
N ALA A 109 11.29 11.30 -28.45
CA ALA A 109 11.13 11.87 -27.10
C ALA A 109 9.98 11.18 -26.32
N LEU A 110 9.02 10.54 -27.00
CA LEU A 110 7.99 9.70 -26.37
C LEU A 110 8.59 8.53 -25.57
N ARG A 111 9.82 8.11 -25.89
CA ARG A 111 10.52 7.06 -25.10
C ARG A 111 10.99 7.59 -23.76
N VAL A 112 11.32 8.89 -23.68
CA VAL A 112 11.71 9.55 -22.43
C VAL A 112 10.49 9.69 -21.52
N THR A 113 9.33 10.04 -22.08
CA THR A 113 8.09 10.11 -21.29
C THR A 113 7.68 8.73 -20.76
N GLU A 114 7.77 7.67 -21.58
CA GLU A 114 7.55 6.28 -21.12
C GLU A 114 8.52 5.85 -20.02
N PHE A 115 9.78 6.30 -20.08
CA PHE A 115 10.76 6.03 -19.03
C PHE A 115 10.31 6.66 -17.71
N PHE A 116 9.91 7.93 -17.72
CA PHE A 116 9.39 8.59 -16.51
C PHE A 116 8.09 7.96 -16.01
N GLU A 117 7.17 7.53 -16.90
CA GLU A 117 5.96 6.81 -16.47
C GLU A 117 6.27 5.48 -15.77
N LYS A 118 7.33 4.77 -16.20
CA LYS A 118 7.78 3.56 -15.52
C LYS A 118 8.43 3.87 -14.19
N LEU A 119 9.22 4.94 -14.13
CA LEU A 119 9.88 5.40 -12.91
C LEU A 119 8.86 5.85 -11.86
N GLU A 120 7.82 6.57 -12.27
CA GLU A 120 6.71 7.01 -11.41
C GLU A 120 5.90 5.83 -10.84
N LYS A 121 5.87 4.69 -11.54
CA LYS A 121 5.19 3.46 -11.10
C LYS A 121 6.09 2.54 -10.26
N ASP A 122 7.40 2.81 -10.19
CA ASP A 122 8.33 2.02 -9.39
C ASP A 122 8.23 2.44 -7.92
N ILE A 123 7.69 1.54 -7.09
CA ILE A 123 7.44 1.78 -5.65
C ILE A 123 8.73 2.04 -4.87
N ARG A 124 9.89 1.63 -5.41
CA ARG A 124 11.21 1.82 -4.76
C ARG A 124 11.68 3.27 -4.81
N ILE A 125 11.09 4.11 -5.65
CA ILE A 125 11.53 5.48 -5.86
C ILE A 125 10.44 6.43 -5.35
N ASN A 126 10.86 7.51 -4.68
CA ASN A 126 9.93 8.51 -4.20
C ASN A 126 9.19 9.18 -5.38
N TYR A 127 7.87 9.04 -5.41
CA TYR A 127 7.01 9.63 -6.44
C TYR A 127 7.24 11.13 -6.61
N LEU A 128 7.33 11.89 -5.51
CA LEU A 128 7.56 13.35 -5.58
C LEU A 128 8.90 13.68 -6.25
N PHE A 129 9.95 12.93 -5.91
CA PHE A 129 11.26 13.10 -6.51
C PHE A 129 11.24 12.82 -8.02
N THR A 130 10.63 11.71 -8.44
CA THR A 130 10.54 11.37 -9.88
C THR A 130 9.81 12.45 -10.67
N ARG A 131 8.76 13.04 -10.09
CA ARG A 131 7.97 14.10 -10.72
C ARG A 131 8.77 15.39 -10.81
N ILE A 132 9.45 15.83 -9.74
CA ILE A 132 10.33 17.02 -9.76
C ILE A 132 11.39 16.89 -10.86
N VAL A 133 12.09 15.76 -10.91
CA VAL A 133 13.12 15.50 -11.93
C VAL A 133 12.53 15.55 -13.34
N LYS A 134 11.36 14.95 -13.56
CA LYS A 134 10.66 15.00 -14.85
C LYS A 134 10.35 16.44 -15.27
N LEU A 135 9.86 17.28 -14.35
CA LEU A 135 9.54 18.67 -14.65
C LEU A 135 10.79 19.48 -15.02
N ILE A 136 11.88 19.31 -14.26
CA ILE A 136 13.16 19.96 -14.56
C ILE A 136 13.67 19.53 -15.94
N VAL A 137 13.58 18.24 -16.28
CA VAL A 137 14.02 17.74 -17.59
C VAL A 137 13.17 18.30 -18.73
N VAL A 138 11.86 18.44 -18.55
CA VAL A 138 10.96 19.06 -19.55
C VAL A 138 11.35 20.53 -19.76
N GLU A 139 11.58 21.27 -18.70
CA GLU A 139 11.97 22.69 -18.77
C GLU A 139 13.30 22.90 -19.48
N LEU A 140 14.33 22.14 -19.07
CA LEU A 140 15.66 22.17 -19.71
C LEU A 140 15.60 21.76 -21.19
N TYR A 141 14.67 20.88 -21.55
CA TYR A 141 14.50 20.47 -22.93
C TYR A 141 13.81 21.55 -23.80
N CYS A 142 12.79 22.22 -23.25
CA CYS A 142 12.12 23.34 -23.92
C CYS A 142 13.09 24.50 -24.16
N THR A 143 13.86 24.87 -23.13
CA THR A 143 14.88 25.94 -23.24
C THR A 143 16.00 25.60 -24.23
N HIS A 144 16.52 24.38 -24.20
CA HIS A 144 17.50 23.90 -25.19
C HIS A 144 16.96 23.98 -26.61
N THR A 145 15.72 23.56 -26.82
CA THR A 145 15.06 23.61 -28.13
C THR A 145 14.88 25.05 -28.60
N ALA A 146 14.46 25.95 -27.70
CA ALA A 146 14.32 27.38 -27.99
C ALA A 146 15.67 28.03 -28.35
N ALA A 147 16.74 27.72 -27.61
CA ALA A 147 18.10 28.18 -27.91
C ALA A 147 18.53 27.79 -29.33
N CYS A 148 18.25 26.54 -29.72
CA CYS A 148 18.57 26.06 -31.07
C CYS A 148 17.74 26.79 -32.15
N ILE A 149 16.47 27.12 -31.88
CA ILE A 149 15.62 27.87 -32.79
C ILE A 149 16.07 29.34 -32.89
N PHE A 150 16.47 29.97 -31.77
CA PHE A 150 17.04 31.32 -31.78
C PHE A 150 18.27 31.40 -32.69
N TYR A 151 19.20 30.47 -32.54
CA TYR A 151 20.38 30.40 -33.40
C TYR A 151 20.00 30.12 -34.87
N TYR A 152 19.06 29.20 -35.11
CA TYR A 152 18.53 28.93 -36.44
C TYR A 152 18.00 30.20 -37.12
N LEU A 153 17.14 30.96 -36.44
CA LEU A 153 16.55 32.19 -36.97
C LEU A 153 17.61 33.21 -37.39
N ALA A 154 18.66 33.39 -36.58
CA ALA A 154 19.78 34.26 -36.92
C ALA A 154 20.53 33.77 -38.16
N THR A 155 20.78 32.46 -38.27
CA THR A 155 21.55 31.93 -39.42
C THR A 155 20.79 31.95 -40.74
N THR A 156 19.45 31.98 -40.75
CA THR A 156 18.65 32.01 -42.00
C THR A 156 18.79 33.31 -42.79
N LEU A 157 19.35 34.37 -42.19
CA LEU A 157 19.61 35.62 -42.89
C LEU A 157 20.88 35.55 -43.75
N PRO A 158 20.91 36.28 -44.88
CA PRO A 158 22.12 36.39 -45.70
C PRO A 158 23.23 37.13 -44.93
N PRO A 159 24.52 36.85 -45.22
CA PRO A 159 25.66 37.46 -44.53
C PRO A 159 25.61 38.98 -44.40
N ALA A 160 25.16 39.66 -45.43
CA ALA A 160 25.05 41.13 -45.45
C ALA A 160 24.06 41.70 -44.42
N ARG A 161 23.19 40.88 -43.82
CA ARG A 161 22.18 41.28 -42.83
C ARG A 161 22.35 40.61 -41.47
N GLU A 162 23.49 39.98 -41.22
CA GLU A 162 23.75 39.28 -39.95
C GLU A 162 23.75 40.24 -38.75
N GLY A 163 24.20 41.48 -38.92
CA GLY A 163 24.12 42.51 -37.87
C GLY A 163 22.69 42.89 -37.44
N TYR A 164 21.65 42.49 -38.18
CA TYR A 164 20.24 42.71 -37.86
C TYR A 164 19.60 41.47 -37.19
N THR A 165 20.36 40.82 -36.31
CA THR A 165 19.94 39.64 -35.54
C THR A 165 20.37 39.79 -34.09
N TRP A 166 19.67 39.09 -33.19
CA TRP A 166 19.97 39.10 -31.75
C TRP A 166 21.45 38.81 -31.41
N ILE A 167 22.11 37.94 -32.19
CA ILE A 167 23.52 37.57 -31.96
C ILE A 167 24.47 38.46 -32.77
N GLY A 168 24.12 38.83 -34.00
CA GLY A 168 25.01 39.63 -34.85
C GLY A 168 25.10 41.10 -34.42
N SER A 169 24.09 41.62 -33.72
CA SER A 169 24.13 42.95 -33.09
C SER A 169 24.82 42.97 -31.73
N LEU A 170 25.21 41.80 -31.21
CA LEU A 170 25.70 41.66 -29.84
C LEU A 170 27.15 42.17 -29.72
N GLN A 171 27.36 43.02 -28.70
CA GLN A 171 28.68 43.46 -28.25
C GLN A 171 28.78 43.18 -26.75
N MET A 172 29.74 42.34 -26.36
CA MET A 172 30.01 42.02 -24.95
C MET A 172 31.45 42.43 -24.61
N GLY A 173 31.61 43.61 -24.00
CA GLY A 173 32.91 44.23 -23.80
C GLY A 173 33.60 44.50 -25.15
N ASP A 174 34.86 44.07 -25.28
CA ASP A 174 35.65 44.24 -26.50
C ASP A 174 35.31 43.22 -27.61
N TYR A 175 34.47 42.22 -27.32
CA TYR A 175 34.10 41.17 -28.28
C TYR A 175 32.83 41.55 -29.07
N SER A 176 32.98 41.64 -30.40
CA SER A 176 31.86 41.79 -31.34
C SER A 176 31.46 40.45 -31.94
N TYR A 177 30.16 40.17 -31.96
CA TYR A 177 29.57 38.98 -32.58
C TYR A 177 29.08 39.23 -34.02
N SER A 178 29.51 40.33 -34.65
CA SER A 178 29.14 40.70 -36.03
C SER A 178 29.38 39.57 -37.05
N HIS A 179 30.46 38.80 -36.87
CA HIS A 179 30.78 37.59 -37.65
C HIS A 179 30.61 36.32 -36.83
N PHE A 180 29.46 36.15 -36.19
CA PHE A 180 29.19 35.01 -35.30
C PHE A 180 29.32 33.64 -35.97
N ARG A 181 29.41 33.53 -37.30
CA ARG A 181 29.61 32.24 -37.98
C ARG A 181 31.03 31.68 -37.82
N ASP A 182 32.01 32.55 -37.60
CA ASP A 182 33.43 32.18 -37.47
C ASP A 182 33.83 31.87 -36.01
N ILE A 183 32.96 32.25 -35.06
CA ILE A 183 33.12 31.95 -33.63
C ILE A 183 32.94 30.44 -33.39
N ASP A 184 33.63 29.92 -32.38
CA ASP A 184 33.51 28.52 -31.98
C ASP A 184 32.06 28.11 -31.68
N LEU A 185 31.73 26.84 -31.96
CA LEU A 185 30.40 26.28 -31.74
C LEU A 185 29.98 26.34 -30.27
N TRP A 186 30.89 26.09 -29.33
CA TRP A 186 30.56 26.12 -27.91
C TRP A 186 30.13 27.50 -27.45
N THR A 187 30.87 28.54 -27.83
CA THR A 187 30.53 29.92 -27.49
C THR A 187 29.14 30.27 -28.04
N ARG A 188 28.87 29.96 -29.31
CA ARG A 188 27.56 30.24 -29.93
C ARG A 188 26.41 29.51 -29.25
N TYR A 189 26.63 28.25 -28.90
CA TYR A 189 25.64 27.45 -28.19
C TYR A 189 25.36 28.00 -26.78
N ILE A 190 26.41 28.30 -26.02
CA ILE A 190 26.29 28.85 -24.66
C ILE A 190 25.60 30.22 -24.69
N THR A 191 25.95 31.11 -25.63
CA THR A 191 25.28 32.41 -25.77
C THR A 191 23.79 32.25 -26.13
N SER A 192 23.46 31.30 -27.01
CA SER A 192 22.07 31.01 -27.38
C SER A 192 21.27 30.42 -26.21
N LEU A 193 21.90 29.53 -25.43
CA LEU A 193 21.29 28.91 -24.26
C LEU A 193 21.10 29.93 -23.13
N TYR A 194 22.10 30.78 -22.89
CA TYR A 194 22.00 31.90 -21.95
C TYR A 194 20.81 32.80 -22.29
N PHE A 195 20.66 33.18 -23.56
CA PHE A 195 19.52 33.99 -23.99
C PHE A 195 18.18 33.28 -23.72
N ALA A 196 18.05 32.01 -24.11
CA ALA A 196 16.85 31.23 -23.87
C ALA A 196 16.50 31.06 -22.38
N ILE A 197 17.51 30.86 -21.51
CA ILE A 197 17.34 30.74 -20.07
C ILE A 197 16.92 32.06 -19.43
N VAL A 198 17.56 33.18 -19.80
CA VAL A 198 17.21 34.52 -19.27
C VAL A 198 15.79 34.92 -19.67
N THR A 199 15.38 34.56 -20.89
CA THR A 199 14.00 34.77 -21.36
C THR A 199 12.99 33.85 -20.67
N MET A 200 13.30 32.56 -20.49
CA MET A 200 12.47 31.61 -19.72
C MET A 200 12.31 32.06 -18.27
N ALA A 201 13.41 32.40 -17.61
CA ALA A 201 13.38 32.86 -16.23
C ALA A 201 12.68 34.23 -16.07
N THR A 202 12.22 34.85 -17.16
CA THR A 202 11.56 36.17 -17.19
C THR A 202 12.39 37.30 -16.59
N VAL A 203 13.73 37.14 -16.54
CA VAL A 203 14.64 38.15 -15.95
C VAL A 203 14.89 39.28 -16.93
N GLY A 204 15.22 38.95 -18.18
CA GLY A 204 15.31 39.92 -19.28
C GLY A 204 16.29 41.08 -19.05
N TYR A 205 17.58 40.81 -18.81
CA TYR A 205 18.60 41.84 -18.57
C TYR A 205 18.71 42.92 -19.67
N GLY A 206 18.25 42.64 -20.89
CA GLY A 206 18.21 43.61 -22.00
C GLY A 206 19.46 43.61 -22.89
N GLU A 207 20.56 42.99 -22.45
CA GLU A 207 21.81 42.87 -23.21
C GLU A 207 21.63 42.10 -24.53
N ILE A 208 20.81 41.05 -24.50
CA ILE A 208 20.43 40.27 -25.68
C ILE A 208 18.94 40.47 -25.91
N HIS A 209 18.56 40.89 -27.10
CA HIS A 209 17.17 41.14 -27.48
C HIS A 209 16.94 40.83 -28.97
N ALA A 210 15.69 40.56 -29.33
CA ALA A 210 15.32 40.41 -30.74
C ALA A 210 15.48 41.74 -31.48
N VAL A 211 16.11 41.69 -32.65
CA VAL A 211 16.33 42.89 -33.47
C VAL A 211 15.36 42.91 -34.65
N ASN A 212 15.05 41.74 -35.20
CA ASN A 212 14.14 41.62 -36.34
C ASN A 212 12.75 41.10 -35.96
N VAL A 213 11.76 41.40 -36.81
CA VAL A 213 10.35 41.05 -36.57
C VAL A 213 10.15 39.54 -36.38
N ARG A 214 10.94 38.69 -37.07
CA ARG A 214 10.80 37.23 -36.96
C ARG A 214 11.25 36.72 -35.59
N GLU A 215 12.36 37.25 -35.09
CA GLU A 215 12.84 36.99 -33.72
C GLU A 215 11.85 37.53 -32.69
N MET A 216 11.29 38.73 -32.89
CA MET A 216 10.28 39.31 -31.98
C MET A 216 9.05 38.42 -31.88
N ILE A 217 8.51 37.96 -33.00
CA ILE A 217 7.36 37.02 -33.02
C ILE A 217 7.72 35.73 -32.29
N PHE A 218 8.90 35.18 -32.52
CA PHE A 218 9.32 33.95 -31.84
C PHE A 218 9.46 34.14 -30.32
N ILE A 219 10.05 35.25 -29.85
CA ILE A 219 10.12 35.58 -28.43
C ILE A 219 8.73 35.71 -27.83
N MET A 220 7.80 36.40 -28.50
CA MET A 220 6.41 36.53 -28.03
C MET A 220 5.76 35.17 -27.82
N VAL A 221 5.92 34.25 -28.79
CA VAL A 221 5.39 32.88 -28.71
C VAL A 221 6.10 32.09 -27.61
N TYR A 222 7.42 32.17 -27.52
CA TYR A 222 8.22 31.45 -26.54
C TYR A 222 7.89 31.86 -25.11
N VAL A 223 7.89 33.17 -24.81
CA VAL A 223 7.54 33.69 -23.48
C VAL A 223 6.10 33.33 -23.12
N SER A 224 5.15 33.43 -24.06
CA SER A 224 3.76 33.05 -23.80
C SER A 224 3.62 31.55 -23.46
N PHE A 225 4.30 30.69 -24.22
CA PHE A 225 4.34 29.25 -23.96
C PHE A 225 4.97 28.94 -22.60
N ASP A 226 6.10 29.59 -22.31
CA ASP A 226 6.89 29.39 -21.10
C ASP A 226 6.12 29.81 -19.84
N MET A 227 5.44 30.95 -19.87
CA MET A 227 4.56 31.38 -18.77
C MET A 227 3.46 30.36 -18.48
N ILE A 228 2.84 29.80 -19.51
CA ILE A 228 1.81 28.75 -19.37
C ILE A 228 2.41 27.48 -18.78
N LEU A 229 3.58 27.06 -19.29
CA LEU A 229 4.31 25.90 -18.80
C LEU A 229 4.71 26.06 -17.33
N GLY A 230 5.38 27.16 -16.99
CA GLY A 230 5.79 27.50 -15.62
C GLY A 230 4.61 27.52 -14.64
N ALA A 231 3.47 28.12 -15.03
CA ALA A 231 2.26 28.10 -14.21
C ALA A 231 1.71 26.68 -14.00
N TYR A 232 1.69 25.85 -15.04
CA TYR A 232 1.29 24.44 -14.95
C TYR A 232 2.23 23.63 -14.04
N LEU A 233 3.54 23.83 -14.17
CA LEU A 233 4.55 23.15 -13.35
C LEU A 233 4.40 23.53 -11.88
N LEU A 234 4.33 24.82 -11.57
CA LEU A 234 4.18 25.33 -10.21
C LEU A 234 2.87 24.86 -9.57
N GLY A 235 1.75 24.92 -10.30
CA GLY A 235 0.43 24.47 -9.82
C GLY A 235 0.37 22.98 -9.52
N ASN A 236 0.99 22.14 -10.35
CA ASN A 236 1.06 20.71 -10.08
C ASN A 236 1.94 20.38 -8.88
N MET A 237 3.06 21.09 -8.72
CA MET A 237 3.98 20.88 -7.61
C MET A 237 3.34 21.26 -6.28
N THR A 238 2.67 22.40 -6.20
CA THR A 238 1.96 22.83 -4.98
C THR A 238 0.85 21.85 -4.60
N ALA A 239 0.03 21.41 -5.55
CA ALA A 239 -1.06 20.45 -5.29
C ALA A 239 -0.56 19.12 -4.71
N LEU A 240 0.60 18.63 -5.15
CA LEU A 240 1.19 17.39 -4.64
C LEU A 240 1.80 17.54 -3.25
N ILE A 241 2.49 18.64 -2.99
CA ILE A 241 3.11 18.92 -1.69
C ILE A 241 2.02 19.02 -0.62
N VAL A 242 0.90 19.68 -0.93
CA VAL A 242 -0.26 19.78 -0.05
C VAL A 242 -0.87 18.40 0.20
N LYS A 243 -1.31 17.70 -0.86
CA LYS A 243 -2.01 16.41 -0.74
C LYS A 243 -1.18 15.29 -0.07
N GLY A 244 0.16 15.40 -0.11
CA GLY A 244 1.09 14.46 0.51
C GLY A 244 1.29 14.66 2.02
N SER A 245 0.81 15.76 2.60
CA SER A 245 1.09 16.10 4.00
C SER A 245 0.23 15.27 4.96
N LYS A 246 0.85 14.31 5.64
CA LYS A 246 0.21 13.57 6.76
C LYS A 246 -0.19 14.52 7.90
N THR A 247 0.64 15.54 8.13
CA THR A 247 0.43 16.55 9.17
C THR A 247 -0.83 17.38 8.91
N GLU A 248 -1.13 17.72 7.65
CA GLU A 248 -2.36 18.45 7.29
C GLU A 248 -3.60 17.65 7.70
N LYS A 249 -3.71 16.39 7.25
CA LYS A 249 -4.85 15.51 7.58
C LYS A 249 -5.07 15.36 9.09
N TYR A 250 -4.00 15.26 9.86
CA TYR A 250 -4.09 15.20 11.32
C TYR A 250 -4.63 16.51 11.92
N ARG A 251 -4.14 17.66 11.44
CA ARG A 251 -4.59 18.97 11.93
C ARG A 251 -6.07 19.20 11.60
N ASP A 252 -6.52 18.83 10.41
CA ASP A 252 -7.93 18.94 10.00
C ASP A 252 -8.82 18.04 10.88
N LYS A 253 -8.46 16.76 11.03
CA LYS A 253 -9.20 15.83 11.89
C LYS A 253 -9.24 16.32 13.34
N MET A 254 -8.12 16.81 13.87
CA MET A 254 -8.06 17.36 15.23
C MET A 254 -8.93 18.61 15.37
N ALA A 255 -8.97 19.49 14.37
CA ALA A 255 -9.82 20.68 14.37
C ALA A 255 -11.31 20.31 14.41
N ASP A 256 -11.74 19.32 13.62
CA ASP A 256 -13.13 18.82 13.63
C ASP A 256 -13.51 18.21 14.99
N ILE A 257 -12.61 17.44 15.60
CA ILE A 257 -12.82 16.87 16.93
C ILE A 257 -12.92 17.98 17.98
N ILE A 258 -12.03 18.98 17.95
CA ILE A 258 -12.11 20.14 18.85
C ILE A 258 -13.44 20.88 18.69
N LYS A 259 -13.91 21.06 17.46
CA LYS A 259 -15.22 21.68 17.17
C LYS A 259 -16.36 20.87 17.77
N TYR A 260 -16.33 19.54 17.65
CA TYR A 260 -17.32 18.64 18.27
C TYR A 260 -17.30 18.73 19.80
N MET A 261 -16.13 18.66 20.41
CA MET A 261 -15.96 18.73 21.87
C MET A 261 -16.48 20.06 22.44
N ASN A 262 -16.16 21.17 21.77
CA ASN A 262 -16.62 22.51 22.17
C ASN A 262 -18.14 22.66 22.01
N ARG A 263 -18.71 22.16 20.91
CA ARG A 263 -20.16 22.21 20.66
C ARG A 263 -20.95 21.45 21.73
N ASN A 264 -20.43 20.31 22.18
CA ASN A 264 -21.07 19.45 23.17
C ASN A 264 -20.61 19.70 24.61
N LYS A 265 -19.73 20.68 24.85
CA LYS A 265 -19.23 21.07 26.18
C LYS A 265 -18.72 19.89 27.02
N LEU A 266 -17.91 19.00 26.44
CA LEU A 266 -17.44 17.76 27.09
C LEU A 266 -16.50 17.97 28.30
N GLY A 267 -16.19 19.22 28.68
CA GLY A 267 -15.27 19.52 29.78
C GLY A 267 -13.79 19.28 29.42
N LYS A 268 -12.87 19.78 30.27
CA LYS A 268 -11.43 19.79 29.99
C LYS A 268 -10.79 18.40 30.08
N HIS A 269 -11.27 17.55 30.98
CA HIS A 269 -10.74 16.20 31.22
C HIS A 269 -10.90 15.30 30.00
N ILE A 270 -12.16 15.02 29.62
CA ILE A 270 -12.52 14.19 28.46
C ILE A 270 -11.91 14.76 27.17
N SER A 271 -11.89 16.10 27.05
CA SER A 271 -11.26 16.74 25.88
C SER A 271 -9.75 16.48 25.79
N ASN A 272 -9.05 16.38 26.92
CA ASN A 272 -7.62 16.10 26.94
C ASN A 272 -7.33 14.62 26.67
N GLU A 273 -8.17 13.71 27.17
CA GLU A 273 -8.10 12.27 26.87
C GLU A 273 -8.26 12.03 25.37
N ILE A 274 -9.32 12.57 24.76
CA ILE A 274 -9.58 12.43 23.32
C ILE A 274 -8.40 12.98 22.49
N LYS A 275 -7.87 14.16 22.83
CA LYS A 275 -6.73 14.77 22.12
C LYS A 275 -5.48 13.90 22.21
N SER A 276 -5.22 13.33 23.38
CA SER A 276 -4.04 12.49 23.63
C SER A 276 -4.14 11.19 22.83
N HIS A 277 -5.32 10.57 22.82
CA HIS A 277 -5.57 9.34 22.07
C HIS A 277 -5.43 9.56 20.56
N VAL A 278 -6.01 10.65 20.02
CA VAL A 278 -5.89 10.99 18.60
C VAL A 278 -4.44 11.30 18.19
N ARG A 279 -3.65 11.93 19.08
CA ARG A 279 -2.22 12.17 18.85
C ARG A 279 -1.44 10.86 18.77
N LEU A 280 -1.66 9.94 19.70
CA LEU A 280 -1.03 8.62 19.66
C LEU A 280 -1.39 7.83 18.41
N GLN A 281 -2.66 7.85 18.00
CA GLN A 281 -3.08 7.22 16.74
C GLN A 281 -2.35 7.81 15.52
N TYR A 282 -2.09 9.12 15.53
CA TYR A 282 -1.31 9.75 14.47
C TYR A 282 0.15 9.30 14.49
N GLU A 283 0.80 9.32 15.66
CA GLU A 283 2.22 8.96 15.82
C GLU A 283 2.49 7.48 15.50
N ARG A 284 1.57 6.57 15.86
CA ARG A 284 1.72 5.13 15.60
C ARG A 284 1.27 4.66 14.22
N SER A 285 0.64 5.53 13.43
CA SER A 285 0.05 5.28 12.11
C SER A 285 -1.45 5.01 12.14
N TYR A 286 -2.20 6.05 11.77
CA TYR A 286 -3.59 6.05 11.33
C TYR A 286 -3.92 5.09 10.15
N THR A 287 -2.95 4.25 9.75
CA THR A 287 -2.90 3.58 8.45
C THR A 287 -3.02 2.06 8.53
N GLU A 288 -2.78 1.40 9.67
CA GLU A 288 -2.88 -0.07 9.71
C GLU A 288 -4.30 -0.56 9.40
N ALA A 289 -5.33 -0.01 10.06
CA ALA A 289 -6.72 -0.42 9.78
C ALA A 289 -7.16 -0.10 8.35
N ALA A 290 -6.81 1.07 7.80
CA ALA A 290 -7.17 1.46 6.44
C ALA A 290 -6.41 0.66 5.37
N ILE A 291 -5.12 0.38 5.58
CA ILE A 291 -4.30 -0.44 4.66
C ILE A 291 -4.83 -1.87 4.63
N LEU A 292 -5.22 -2.41 5.79
CA LEU A 292 -5.75 -3.78 5.87
C LEU A 292 -7.12 -3.91 5.17
N GLN A 293 -7.92 -2.83 5.08
CA GLN A 293 -9.25 -2.88 4.42
C GLN A 293 -9.16 -3.24 2.93
N ASP A 294 -8.17 -2.72 2.21
CA ASP A 294 -7.95 -2.99 0.79
C ASP A 294 -7.37 -4.39 0.52
N ILE A 295 -6.87 -5.06 1.56
CA ILE A 295 -6.27 -6.39 1.48
C ILE A 295 -7.37 -7.46 1.59
N PRO A 296 -7.33 -8.53 0.76
CA PRO A 296 -8.27 -9.65 0.86
C PRO A 296 -8.33 -10.25 2.27
N VAL A 297 -9.52 -10.66 2.69
CA VAL A 297 -9.82 -11.20 4.04
C VAL A 297 -8.85 -12.33 4.43
N SER A 298 -8.49 -13.19 3.47
CA SER A 298 -7.57 -14.32 3.69
C SER A 298 -6.14 -13.89 4.03
N ILE A 299 -5.66 -12.78 3.45
CA ILE A 299 -4.32 -12.25 3.76
C ILE A 299 -4.37 -11.49 5.09
N ARG A 300 -5.45 -10.73 5.34
CA ARG A 300 -5.67 -10.08 6.66
C ARG A 300 -5.63 -11.10 7.80
N ALA A 301 -6.34 -12.22 7.66
CA ALA A 301 -6.36 -13.27 8.66
C ALA A 301 -4.95 -13.84 8.93
N LYS A 302 -4.14 -14.04 7.89
CA LYS A 302 -2.74 -14.50 8.03
C LYS A 302 -1.85 -13.49 8.75
N ILE A 303 -2.00 -12.19 8.46
CA ILE A 303 -1.27 -11.12 9.15
C ILE A 303 -1.65 -11.10 10.63
N SER A 304 -2.96 -11.09 10.92
CA SER A 304 -3.48 -11.09 12.29
C SER A 304 -3.01 -12.30 13.09
N GLN A 305 -3.04 -13.50 12.49
CA GLN A 305 -2.47 -14.71 13.08
C GLN A 305 -0.99 -14.53 13.41
N LYS A 306 -0.18 -14.07 12.45
CA LYS A 306 1.27 -13.95 12.64
C LYS A 306 1.65 -12.94 13.73
N LEU A 307 0.91 -11.84 13.84
CA LEU A 307 1.17 -10.78 14.81
C LEU A 307 0.68 -11.16 16.23
N ASN A 308 -0.49 -11.79 16.33
CA ASN A 308 -1.20 -11.95 17.60
C ASN A 308 -0.99 -13.34 18.24
N GLU A 309 -0.69 -14.39 17.46
CA GLU A 309 -0.49 -15.75 17.97
C GLU A 309 0.52 -15.85 19.14
N PRO A 310 1.69 -15.17 19.12
CA PRO A 310 2.65 -15.26 20.22
C PRO A 310 2.09 -14.77 21.56
N PHE A 311 1.29 -13.69 21.55
CA PHE A 311 0.72 -13.14 22.78
C PHE A 311 -0.38 -14.04 23.34
N ILE A 312 -1.24 -14.59 22.47
CA ILE A 312 -2.37 -15.43 22.91
C ILE A 312 -1.89 -16.77 23.46
N ARG A 313 -0.83 -17.34 22.89
CA ARG A 313 -0.30 -18.64 23.31
C ARG A 313 0.25 -18.66 24.74
N GLU A 314 0.88 -17.57 25.16
CA GLU A 314 1.51 -17.47 26.49
C GLU A 314 0.50 -17.14 27.61
N VAL A 315 -0.73 -16.76 27.25
CA VAL A 315 -1.76 -16.43 28.23
C VAL A 315 -2.23 -17.71 28.95
N PRO A 316 -2.26 -17.73 30.30
CA PRO A 316 -2.66 -18.91 31.07
C PRO A 316 -4.03 -19.48 30.69
N LEU A 317 -4.98 -18.63 30.29
CA LEU A 317 -6.32 -19.02 29.85
C LEU A 317 -6.30 -20.01 28.67
N PHE A 318 -5.34 -19.88 27.75
CA PHE A 318 -5.24 -20.70 26.54
C PHE A 318 -4.18 -21.81 26.63
N LYS A 319 -3.61 -22.03 27.81
CA LYS A 319 -2.58 -23.05 28.03
C LYS A 319 -3.12 -24.44 27.70
N GLY A 320 -2.40 -25.20 26.87
CA GLY A 320 -2.80 -26.55 26.45
C GLY A 320 -3.82 -26.60 25.32
N CYS A 321 -4.32 -25.47 24.81
CA CYS A 321 -5.19 -25.44 23.64
C CYS A 321 -4.42 -25.73 22.34
N SER A 322 -5.12 -26.27 21.36
CA SER A 322 -4.61 -26.60 20.04
C SER A 322 -4.14 -25.36 19.26
N THR A 323 -3.16 -25.54 18.38
CA THR A 323 -2.66 -24.44 17.53
C THR A 323 -3.72 -23.93 16.54
N GLY A 324 -4.66 -24.79 16.14
CA GLY A 324 -5.79 -24.44 15.29
C GLY A 324 -6.75 -23.47 15.99
N PHE A 325 -7.08 -23.74 17.25
CA PHE A 325 -7.89 -22.87 18.09
C PHE A 325 -7.24 -21.50 18.29
N ILE A 326 -5.97 -21.47 18.70
CA ILE A 326 -5.23 -20.22 18.91
C ILE A 326 -5.23 -19.38 17.63
N LYS A 327 -4.93 -19.96 16.47
CA LYS A 327 -4.94 -19.24 15.18
C LYS A 327 -6.31 -18.69 14.80
N GLN A 328 -7.39 -19.39 15.14
CA GLN A 328 -8.75 -18.88 14.92
C GLN A 328 -9.02 -17.67 15.80
N ILE A 329 -8.66 -17.73 17.10
CA ILE A 329 -8.76 -16.57 17.99
C ILE A 329 -7.89 -15.41 17.49
N SER A 330 -6.63 -15.66 17.13
CA SER A 330 -5.69 -14.64 16.62
C SER A 330 -6.18 -13.92 15.35
N SER A 331 -7.11 -14.53 14.60
CA SER A 331 -7.72 -13.92 13.41
C SER A 331 -8.96 -13.07 13.70
N ARG A 332 -9.52 -13.17 14.91
CA ARG A 332 -10.76 -12.48 15.35
C ARG A 332 -10.54 -11.42 16.43
N VAL A 333 -9.32 -11.30 16.95
CA VAL A 333 -8.96 -10.25 17.91
C VAL A 333 -8.78 -8.90 17.22
N HIS A 334 -9.12 -7.83 17.93
CA HIS A 334 -8.91 -6.46 17.52
C HIS A 334 -7.90 -5.77 18.43
N GLU A 335 -6.94 -5.06 17.86
CA GLU A 335 -5.96 -4.31 18.63
C GLU A 335 -6.55 -2.98 19.10
N GLU A 336 -6.39 -2.70 20.39
CA GLU A 336 -6.75 -1.43 21.02
C GLU A 336 -5.61 -0.92 21.89
N ILE A 337 -5.48 0.40 21.97
CA ILE A 337 -4.41 1.06 22.72
C ILE A 337 -5.08 1.98 23.74
N PHE A 338 -4.64 1.88 24.98
CA PHE A 338 -5.16 2.68 26.09
C PHE A 338 -4.06 3.49 26.75
N LEU A 339 -4.40 4.71 27.17
CA LEU A 339 -3.50 5.66 27.81
C LEU A 339 -3.45 5.48 29.33
N PRO A 340 -2.33 5.85 29.98
CA PRO A 340 -2.25 5.91 31.45
C PRO A 340 -3.38 6.73 32.06
N GLY A 341 -4.02 6.18 33.08
CA GLY A 341 -5.16 6.76 33.80
C GLY A 341 -6.53 6.37 33.26
N GLU A 342 -6.63 5.86 32.02
CA GLU A 342 -7.91 5.41 31.46
C GLU A 342 -8.44 4.19 32.22
N VAL A 343 -9.76 4.17 32.42
CA VAL A 343 -10.47 3.04 33.03
C VAL A 343 -11.09 2.21 31.92
N ILE A 344 -10.70 0.94 31.83
CA ILE A 344 -11.19 0.03 30.77
C ILE A 344 -12.50 -0.63 31.21
N ILE A 345 -12.55 -1.07 32.48
CA ILE A 345 -13.74 -1.67 33.06
C ILE A 345 -14.05 -1.02 34.40
N GLU A 346 -15.28 -0.55 34.55
CA GLU A 346 -15.82 -0.03 35.81
C GLU A 346 -16.36 -1.16 36.68
N GLN A 347 -16.25 -0.99 38.00
CA GLN A 347 -16.75 -1.95 38.98
C GLN A 347 -18.28 -2.09 38.86
N GLY A 348 -18.79 -3.31 38.89
CA GLY A 348 -20.23 -3.59 38.84
C GLY A 348 -20.84 -3.56 37.44
N HIS A 349 -20.05 -3.33 36.39
CA HIS A 349 -20.48 -3.49 35.01
C HIS A 349 -20.27 -4.93 34.51
N VAL A 350 -21.17 -5.40 33.66
CA VAL A 350 -20.98 -6.66 32.93
C VAL A 350 -20.17 -6.36 31.67
N ALA A 351 -19.01 -6.99 31.54
CA ALA A 351 -18.16 -6.90 30.36
C ALA A 351 -18.60 -7.91 29.29
N ASP A 352 -18.68 -7.46 28.04
CA ASP A 352 -19.02 -8.25 26.86
C ASP A 352 -17.81 -8.60 26.00
N GLN A 353 -16.60 -8.34 26.52
CA GLN A 353 -15.32 -8.51 25.83
C GLN A 353 -14.25 -9.08 26.78
N ILE A 354 -13.33 -9.86 26.21
CA ILE A 354 -12.08 -10.25 26.88
C ILE A 354 -10.94 -9.40 26.32
N TYR A 355 -10.05 -9.00 27.21
CA TYR A 355 -8.82 -8.30 26.87
C TYR A 355 -7.61 -9.15 27.21
N ILE A 356 -6.63 -9.16 26.30
CA ILE A 356 -5.33 -9.80 26.48
C ILE A 356 -4.26 -8.71 26.45
N VAL A 357 -3.43 -8.67 27.49
CA VAL A 357 -2.37 -7.68 27.63
C VAL A 357 -1.16 -8.08 26.81
N CYS A 358 -0.85 -7.30 25.77
CA CYS A 358 0.33 -7.55 24.93
C CYS A 358 1.54 -6.73 25.37
N HIS A 359 1.33 -5.48 25.80
CA HIS A 359 2.36 -4.60 26.34
C HIS A 359 1.73 -3.63 27.34
N GLY A 360 2.53 -3.18 28.30
CA GLY A 360 2.12 -2.25 29.36
C GLY A 360 1.65 -2.97 30.63
N GLU A 361 1.15 -2.17 31.55
CA GLU A 361 0.69 -2.61 32.86
C GLU A 361 -0.67 -1.98 33.21
N LEU A 362 -1.53 -2.77 33.85
CA LEU A 362 -2.81 -2.31 34.39
C LEU A 362 -2.91 -2.64 35.88
N GLU A 363 -3.71 -1.85 36.58
CA GLU A 363 -4.00 -2.01 38.00
C GLU A 363 -5.46 -2.43 38.18
N LYS A 364 -5.67 -3.52 38.91
CA LYS A 364 -6.99 -3.89 39.44
C LYS A 364 -7.20 -3.18 40.77
N LEU A 365 -8.25 -2.39 40.84
CA LEU A 365 -8.63 -1.63 42.02
C LEU A 365 -9.88 -2.25 42.64
N GLY A 366 -9.76 -2.59 43.91
CA GLY A 366 -10.86 -3.07 44.73
C GLY A 366 -11.48 -1.92 45.50
N ARG A 367 -12.77 -2.04 45.77
CA ARG A 367 -13.43 -1.23 46.80
C ARG A 367 -13.80 -2.18 47.93
N ASP A 368 -13.15 -2.03 49.07
CA ASP A 368 -13.60 -2.70 50.29
C ASP A 368 -14.80 -1.93 50.82
N ASP A 369 -15.87 -2.64 51.22
CA ASP A 369 -17.14 -2.05 51.67
C ASP A 369 -16.99 -1.15 52.92
N GLU A 370 -15.82 -1.14 53.57
CA GLU A 370 -15.53 -0.35 54.78
C GLU A 370 -14.59 0.86 54.55
N SER A 371 -13.95 1.00 53.37
CA SER A 371 -13.04 2.12 53.07
C SER A 371 -13.42 2.88 51.79
N GLU A 372 -13.45 4.22 51.85
CA GLU A 372 -13.65 5.06 50.66
C GLU A 372 -12.43 5.07 49.71
N THR A 373 -11.31 4.44 50.10
CA THR A 373 -10.07 4.37 49.31
C THR A 373 -10.06 3.16 48.36
N GLU A 374 -9.78 3.41 47.08
CA GLU A 374 -9.53 2.38 46.07
C GLU A 374 -8.10 1.83 46.27
N ASP A 375 -7.97 0.63 46.84
CA ASP A 375 -6.66 0.00 47.03
C ASP A 375 -6.29 -0.90 45.83
N PRO A 376 -5.02 -0.87 45.37
CA PRO A 376 -4.55 -1.72 44.28
C PRO A 376 -4.47 -3.18 44.73
N LEU A 377 -5.40 -4.01 44.22
CA LEU A 377 -5.48 -5.43 44.52
C LEU A 377 -4.39 -6.23 43.80
N ARG A 378 -4.15 -5.93 42.51
CA ARG A 378 -3.24 -6.72 41.67
C ARG A 378 -2.85 -5.98 40.39
N HIS A 379 -1.58 -6.12 40.02
CA HIS A 379 -1.05 -5.65 38.74
C HIS A 379 -1.25 -6.72 37.65
N LEU A 380 -1.72 -6.30 36.48
CA LEU A 380 -1.86 -7.09 35.27
C LEU A 380 -0.73 -6.71 34.32
N GLN A 381 0.16 -7.67 34.06
CA GLN A 381 1.32 -7.49 33.18
C GLN A 381 1.08 -8.17 31.83
N THR A 382 2.09 -8.10 30.96
CA THR A 382 2.07 -8.76 29.65
C THR A 382 1.77 -10.27 29.77
N TYR A 383 0.98 -10.80 28.84
CA TYR A 383 0.43 -12.17 28.83
C TYR A 383 -0.65 -12.46 29.87
N SER A 384 -1.17 -11.45 30.57
CA SER A 384 -2.38 -11.60 31.38
C SER A 384 -3.65 -11.37 30.56
N SER A 385 -4.78 -11.91 31.03
CA SER A 385 -6.11 -11.62 30.50
C SER A 385 -7.04 -11.08 31.59
N PHE A 386 -8.07 -10.35 31.17
CA PHE A 386 -9.17 -9.93 32.05
C PHE A 386 -10.50 -9.81 31.29
N GLY A 387 -11.61 -9.73 32.02
CA GLY A 387 -12.97 -9.73 31.47
C GLY A 387 -13.56 -11.13 31.26
N GLU A 388 -12.75 -12.20 31.37
CA GLU A 388 -13.21 -13.56 31.07
C GLU A 388 -14.33 -14.08 31.97
N ILE A 389 -14.36 -13.69 33.26
CA ILE A 389 -15.44 -14.09 34.17
C ILE A 389 -16.74 -13.43 33.77
N SER A 390 -16.69 -12.11 33.57
CA SER A 390 -17.90 -11.36 33.25
C SER A 390 -18.49 -11.76 31.92
N LEU A 391 -17.64 -12.03 30.92
CA LEU A 391 -18.05 -12.52 29.62
C LEU A 391 -18.82 -13.84 29.68
N LEU A 392 -18.23 -14.84 30.34
CA LEU A 392 -18.67 -16.24 30.31
C LEU A 392 -19.80 -16.51 31.31
N CYS A 393 -19.69 -15.98 32.52
CA CYS A 393 -20.64 -16.23 33.61
C CYS A 393 -21.70 -15.13 33.72
N ASN A 394 -21.61 -14.05 32.94
CA ASN A 394 -22.54 -12.92 32.99
C ASN A 394 -22.60 -12.26 34.38
N ILE A 395 -21.49 -12.33 35.11
CA ILE A 395 -21.33 -11.77 36.46
C ILE A 395 -20.70 -10.38 36.32
N PRO A 396 -21.19 -9.35 37.02
CA PRO A 396 -20.53 -8.04 37.03
C PRO A 396 -19.06 -8.11 37.47
N GLU A 397 -18.17 -7.33 36.85
CA GLU A 397 -16.76 -7.31 37.24
C GLU A 397 -16.61 -6.77 38.68
N PRO A 398 -15.88 -7.50 39.55
CA PRO A 398 -15.79 -7.16 40.97
C PRO A 398 -14.83 -6.02 41.27
N CYS A 399 -13.97 -5.67 40.31
CA CYS A 399 -12.90 -4.71 40.46
C CYS A 399 -12.90 -3.77 39.27
N LYS A 400 -12.44 -2.55 39.50
CA LYS A 400 -12.17 -1.57 38.46
C LYS A 400 -10.80 -1.84 37.84
N ILE A 401 -10.66 -1.69 36.54
CA ILE A 401 -9.39 -1.90 35.82
C ILE A 401 -8.93 -0.58 35.22
N ARG A 402 -7.81 -0.07 35.73
CA ARG A 402 -7.20 1.19 35.30
C ARG A 402 -5.85 0.93 34.65
N VAL A 403 -5.54 1.68 33.62
CA VAL A 403 -4.26 1.62 32.91
C VAL A 403 -3.22 2.40 33.71
N SER A 404 -2.10 1.78 34.09
CA SER A 404 -1.00 2.48 34.78
C SER A 404 0.05 2.98 33.79
N GLU A 405 0.37 2.17 32.77
CA GLU A 405 1.28 2.51 31.68
C GLU A 405 0.61 2.34 30.31
N LEU A 406 1.15 2.97 29.25
CA LEU A 406 0.60 2.85 27.89
C LEU A 406 0.42 1.38 27.51
N CYS A 407 -0.84 0.95 27.36
CA CYS A 407 -1.19 -0.44 27.15
C CYS A 407 -1.57 -0.73 25.70
N LYS A 408 -1.06 -1.84 25.17
CA LYS A 408 -1.55 -2.45 23.92
C LYS A 408 -2.29 -3.73 24.28
N LEU A 409 -3.58 -3.76 23.98
CA LEU A 409 -4.48 -4.86 24.31
C LEU A 409 -5.06 -5.49 23.04
N LEU A 410 -5.33 -6.79 23.10
CA LEU A 410 -6.13 -7.49 22.12
C LEU A 410 -7.52 -7.74 22.70
N ARG A 411 -8.54 -7.17 22.05
CA ARG A 411 -9.94 -7.32 22.38
C ARG A 411 -10.53 -8.50 21.63
N LEU A 412 -11.29 -9.34 22.33
CA LEU A 412 -12.08 -10.42 21.76
C LEU A 412 -13.53 -10.28 22.21
N ASP A 413 -14.44 -10.11 21.25
CA ASP A 413 -15.87 -9.92 21.52
C ASP A 413 -16.55 -11.25 21.88
N LYS A 414 -17.60 -11.20 22.71
CA LYS A 414 -18.38 -12.38 23.14
C LYS A 414 -18.78 -13.29 21.98
N GLN A 415 -19.43 -12.73 20.97
CA GLN A 415 -19.92 -13.50 19.82
C GLN A 415 -18.78 -14.23 19.10
N SER A 416 -17.67 -13.53 18.89
CA SER A 416 -16.48 -14.07 18.22
C SER A 416 -15.88 -15.25 18.98
N LEU A 417 -15.81 -15.17 20.32
CA LEU A 417 -15.36 -16.28 21.15
C LEU A 417 -16.34 -17.45 21.11
N MET A 418 -17.64 -17.18 21.28
CA MET A 418 -18.68 -18.20 21.30
C MET A 418 -18.73 -19.02 20.00
N ASP A 419 -18.58 -18.36 18.85
CA ASP A 419 -18.49 -19.01 17.55
C ASP A 419 -17.27 -19.95 17.45
N VAL A 420 -16.12 -19.55 18.01
CA VAL A 420 -14.90 -20.38 17.97
C VAL A 420 -15.04 -21.57 18.92
N LEU A 421 -15.59 -21.36 20.12
CA LEU A 421 -15.91 -22.43 21.08
C LEU A 421 -16.92 -23.42 20.51
N GLY A 422 -17.84 -22.96 19.67
CA GLY A 422 -18.80 -23.80 18.94
C GLY A 422 -18.18 -24.66 17.82
N ILE A 423 -16.91 -24.43 17.47
CA ILE A 423 -16.16 -25.24 16.49
C ILE A 423 -15.10 -26.11 17.19
N TYR A 424 -14.40 -25.54 18.18
CA TYR A 424 -13.30 -26.17 18.92
C TYR A 424 -13.74 -26.48 20.36
N PHE A 425 -14.60 -27.48 20.51
CA PHE A 425 -15.22 -27.78 21.79
C PHE A 425 -14.21 -28.27 22.85
N PHE A 426 -13.31 -29.17 22.46
CA PHE A 426 -12.29 -29.72 23.33
C PHE A 426 -11.39 -28.61 23.91
N ASP A 427 -10.93 -27.70 23.07
CA ASP A 427 -10.13 -26.54 23.48
C ASP A 427 -10.94 -25.59 24.38
N GLY A 428 -12.24 -25.44 24.10
CA GLY A 428 -13.13 -24.68 24.96
C GLY A 428 -13.22 -25.25 26.38
N ARG A 429 -13.24 -26.58 26.53
CA ARG A 429 -13.21 -27.24 27.85
C ARG A 429 -11.89 -26.98 28.58
N ILE A 430 -10.76 -27.06 27.86
CA ILE A 430 -9.44 -26.73 28.42
C ILE A 430 -9.41 -25.28 28.90
N MET A 431 -9.88 -24.35 28.07
CA MET A 431 -9.97 -22.93 28.42
C MET A 431 -10.80 -22.69 29.69
N LEU A 432 -11.96 -23.34 29.81
CA LEU A 432 -12.83 -23.23 30.98
C LEU A 432 -12.20 -23.86 32.23
N ASN A 433 -11.47 -24.96 32.10
CA ASN A 433 -10.71 -25.56 33.21
C ASN A 433 -9.57 -24.63 33.68
N ASN A 434 -8.83 -24.04 32.73
CA ASN A 434 -7.77 -23.08 33.05
C ASN A 434 -8.32 -21.87 33.82
N LEU A 435 -9.56 -21.44 33.51
CA LEU A 435 -10.23 -20.36 34.22
C LEU A 435 -10.51 -20.71 35.70
N LEU A 436 -10.84 -21.98 35.99
CA LEU A 436 -11.10 -22.47 37.34
C LEU A 436 -9.83 -22.63 38.18
N GLU A 437 -8.71 -23.03 37.55
CA GLU A 437 -7.42 -23.22 38.24
C GLU A 437 -6.73 -21.89 38.61
N GLY A 438 -6.96 -20.83 37.82
CA GLY A 438 -6.18 -19.58 37.91
C GLY A 438 -6.62 -18.52 38.94
N LYS A 439 -7.74 -18.68 39.67
CA LYS A 439 -8.28 -17.61 40.54
C LYS A 439 -8.63 -18.06 41.96
N GLU A 440 -7.87 -17.55 42.93
CA GLU A 440 -8.10 -17.72 44.37
C GLU A 440 -9.13 -16.71 44.92
N SER A 441 -10.25 -17.19 45.45
CA SER A 441 -10.98 -16.62 46.63
C SER A 441 -12.25 -17.43 46.96
N ASN A 442 -12.40 -17.77 48.25
CA ASN A 442 -13.09 -18.97 48.76
C ASN A 442 -14.63 -18.93 48.87
N LEU A 443 -15.33 -17.99 48.24
CA LEU A 443 -16.81 -17.98 48.22
C LEU A 443 -17.39 -17.86 46.81
N ARG A 444 -16.83 -16.95 45.99
CA ARG A 444 -17.20 -16.79 44.58
C ARG A 444 -16.77 -17.97 43.71
N LYS A 445 -15.75 -18.72 44.14
CA LYS A 445 -15.32 -19.95 43.47
C LYS A 445 -16.47 -20.95 43.30
N LYS A 446 -17.34 -21.11 44.30
CA LYS A 446 -18.45 -22.09 44.21
C LYS A 446 -19.54 -21.69 43.21
N LEU A 447 -19.89 -20.40 43.16
CA LEU A 447 -20.85 -19.85 42.18
C LEU A 447 -20.26 -19.88 40.76
N LEU A 448 -18.99 -19.50 40.63
CA LEU A 448 -18.26 -19.56 39.37
C LEU A 448 -18.10 -21.01 38.89
N GLU A 449 -17.75 -21.93 39.79
CA GLU A 449 -17.69 -23.37 39.53
C GLU A 449 -19.06 -23.88 39.10
N SER A 450 -20.16 -23.53 39.78
CA SER A 450 -21.49 -23.98 39.38
C SER A 450 -21.91 -23.45 38.01
N ASP A 451 -21.62 -22.18 37.69
CA ASP A 451 -21.98 -21.58 36.40
C ASP A 451 -21.13 -22.13 35.26
N ILE A 452 -19.83 -22.34 35.48
CA ILE A 452 -18.94 -22.96 34.50
C ILE A 452 -19.31 -24.43 34.31
N ILE A 453 -19.62 -25.18 35.37
CA ILE A 453 -20.10 -26.58 35.28
C ILE A 453 -21.43 -26.64 34.53
N LEU A 454 -22.37 -25.73 34.80
CA LEU A 454 -23.63 -25.63 34.07
C LEU A 454 -23.38 -25.36 32.59
N TYR A 455 -22.45 -24.44 32.29
CA TYR A 455 -22.09 -24.10 30.91
C TYR A 455 -21.43 -25.29 30.19
N ILE A 456 -20.51 -25.99 30.85
CA ILE A 456 -19.90 -27.23 30.34
C ILE A 456 -20.98 -28.28 30.09
N GLY A 457 -21.86 -28.54 31.06
CA GLY A 457 -22.93 -29.53 30.93
C GLY A 457 -23.95 -29.18 29.83
N LYS A 458 -24.29 -27.91 29.66
CA LYS A 458 -25.11 -27.45 28.53
C LYS A 458 -24.42 -27.68 27.19
N ASN A 459 -23.12 -27.40 27.11
CA ASN A 459 -22.36 -27.60 25.88
C ASN A 459 -22.18 -29.10 25.56
N GLU A 460 -21.91 -29.93 26.58
CA GLU A 460 -21.81 -31.40 26.45
C GLU A 460 -23.15 -32.02 26.03
N SER A 461 -24.27 -31.59 26.60
CA SER A 461 -25.60 -32.07 26.20
C SER A 461 -25.99 -31.63 24.78
N GLU A 462 -25.66 -30.41 24.37
CA GLU A 462 -25.88 -29.94 23.00
C GLU A 462 -25.01 -30.72 21.99
N GLN A 463 -23.77 -31.05 22.36
CA GLN A 463 -22.90 -31.91 21.54
C GLN A 463 -23.43 -33.33 21.42
N ALA A 464 -23.83 -33.94 22.54
CA ALA A 464 -24.43 -35.27 22.56
C ALA A 464 -25.66 -35.31 21.64
N MET A 465 -26.52 -34.29 21.73
CA MET A 465 -27.67 -34.13 20.85
C MET A 465 -27.25 -34.05 19.38
N ARG A 466 -26.32 -33.16 19.01
CA ARG A 466 -25.85 -33.01 17.62
C ARG A 466 -25.22 -34.29 17.06
N LEU A 467 -24.45 -35.01 17.88
CA LEU A 467 -23.81 -36.27 17.50
C LEU A 467 -24.85 -37.39 17.30
N ASN A 468 -25.82 -37.48 18.22
CA ASN A 468 -26.94 -38.42 18.13
C ASN A 468 -27.82 -38.16 16.91
N PHE A 469 -28.08 -36.89 16.56
CA PHE A 469 -28.78 -36.54 15.31
C PHE A 469 -28.00 -36.94 14.07
N ALA A 470 -26.69 -36.69 14.02
CA ALA A 470 -25.86 -37.13 12.88
C ALA A 470 -25.87 -38.66 12.70
N ALA A 471 -25.85 -39.41 13.81
CA ALA A 471 -25.98 -40.87 13.79
C ALA A 471 -27.38 -41.34 13.36
N TYR A 472 -28.44 -40.62 13.76
CA TYR A 472 -29.83 -40.91 13.39
C TYR A 472 -30.13 -40.60 11.91
N ASP A 473 -29.53 -39.54 11.36
CA ASP A 473 -29.72 -39.10 9.98
C ASP A 473 -28.84 -39.87 8.98
N GLY A 474 -27.85 -40.63 9.46
CA GLY A 474 -26.93 -41.39 8.59
C GLY A 474 -25.78 -40.55 8.01
N ASP A 475 -25.48 -39.39 8.57
CA ASP A 475 -24.43 -38.49 8.08
C ASP A 475 -23.06 -38.83 8.70
N LEU A 476 -22.38 -39.83 8.12
CA LEU A 476 -21.05 -40.27 8.55
C LEU A 476 -20.02 -39.13 8.53
N TYR A 477 -20.12 -38.22 7.57
CA TYR A 477 -19.17 -37.11 7.43
C TYR A 477 -19.32 -36.11 8.59
N ARG A 478 -20.55 -35.73 8.92
CA ARG A 478 -20.84 -34.86 10.06
C ARG A 478 -20.51 -35.54 11.39
N LEU A 479 -20.77 -36.83 11.52
CA LEU A 479 -20.42 -37.62 12.70
C LEU A 479 -18.90 -37.63 12.94
N LYS A 480 -18.10 -37.93 11.90
CA LYS A 480 -16.62 -37.89 11.98
C LYS A 480 -16.11 -36.52 12.42
N ARG A 481 -16.60 -35.45 11.80
CA ARG A 481 -16.20 -34.08 12.15
C ARG A 481 -16.53 -33.69 13.60
N LEU A 482 -17.67 -34.13 14.13
CA LEU A 482 -18.05 -33.85 15.51
C LEU A 482 -17.15 -34.61 16.51
N ILE A 483 -16.78 -35.85 16.18
CA ILE A 483 -15.86 -36.65 16.99
C ILE A 483 -14.44 -36.07 16.94
N GLU A 484 -13.97 -35.66 15.75
CA GLU A 484 -12.68 -34.95 15.59
C GLU A 484 -12.65 -33.61 16.35
N ALA A 485 -13.80 -32.95 16.51
CA ALA A 485 -13.94 -31.73 17.32
C ALA A 485 -14.04 -32.00 18.84
N GLY A 486 -14.02 -33.27 19.27
CA GLY A 486 -13.99 -33.69 20.66
C GLY A 486 -15.32 -34.13 21.29
N ALA A 487 -16.36 -34.37 20.49
CA ALA A 487 -17.63 -34.91 21.02
C ALA A 487 -17.45 -36.35 21.52
N ASP A 488 -17.99 -36.68 22.70
CA ASP A 488 -17.90 -38.03 23.27
C ASP A 488 -18.76 -39.02 22.46
N PRO A 489 -18.16 -40.05 21.82
CA PRO A 489 -18.89 -41.03 21.03
C PRO A 489 -19.81 -41.94 21.85
N ASN A 490 -19.73 -41.90 23.18
CA ASN A 490 -20.60 -42.65 24.09
C ASN A 490 -21.72 -41.81 24.72
N ALA A 491 -21.79 -40.51 24.42
CA ALA A 491 -22.77 -39.62 25.06
C ALA A 491 -24.21 -39.99 24.68
N THR A 492 -25.02 -40.31 25.68
CA THR A 492 -26.40 -40.76 25.46
C THR A 492 -27.37 -39.59 25.31
N ASP A 493 -28.43 -39.80 24.54
CA ASP A 493 -29.59 -38.90 24.50
C ASP A 493 -30.43 -39.01 25.79
N TYR A 494 -31.54 -38.28 25.84
CA TYR A 494 -32.47 -38.27 26.97
C TYR A 494 -33.15 -39.63 27.23
N ASP A 495 -33.12 -40.54 26.25
CA ASP A 495 -33.65 -41.91 26.34
C ASP A 495 -32.54 -42.93 26.68
N GLY A 496 -31.33 -42.47 27.01
CA GLY A 496 -30.18 -43.35 27.29
C GLY A 496 -29.60 -44.03 26.04
N ARG A 497 -29.95 -43.57 24.84
CA ARG A 497 -29.45 -44.13 23.58
C ARG A 497 -28.16 -43.45 23.17
N SER A 498 -27.12 -44.25 22.93
CA SER A 498 -25.86 -43.76 22.40
C SER A 498 -25.95 -43.57 20.87
N PRO A 499 -25.01 -42.84 20.24
CA PRO A 499 -24.94 -42.71 18.79
C PRO A 499 -24.91 -44.08 18.10
N LEU A 500 -24.26 -45.06 18.74
CA LEU A 500 -24.21 -46.45 18.28
C LEU A 500 -25.58 -47.13 18.29
N HIS A 501 -26.40 -46.90 19.33
CA HIS A 501 -27.77 -47.43 19.41
C HIS A 501 -28.65 -46.87 18.29
N LEU A 502 -28.50 -45.57 17.98
CA LEU A 502 -29.26 -44.90 16.94
C LEU A 502 -28.85 -45.38 15.53
N ALA A 503 -27.55 -45.46 15.26
CA ALA A 503 -27.03 -45.94 13.98
C ALA A 503 -27.37 -47.43 13.73
N ALA A 504 -27.28 -48.27 14.76
CA ALA A 504 -27.63 -49.70 14.67
C ALA A 504 -29.14 -49.90 14.45
N SER A 505 -29.99 -49.11 15.11
CA SER A 505 -31.45 -49.13 14.94
C SER A 505 -31.89 -48.77 13.52
N LYS A 506 -31.14 -47.88 12.85
CA LYS A 506 -31.40 -47.44 11.46
C LYS A 506 -30.71 -48.30 10.40
N GLY A 507 -29.77 -49.16 10.78
CA GLY A 507 -29.03 -50.03 9.85
C GLY A 507 -27.86 -49.35 9.13
N TYR A 508 -27.29 -48.27 9.69
CA TYR A 508 -26.13 -47.60 9.11
C TYR A 508 -24.82 -48.31 9.50
N GLU A 509 -24.48 -49.37 8.75
CA GLU A 509 -23.32 -50.23 9.02
C GLU A 509 -21.99 -49.47 9.05
N ASP A 510 -21.82 -48.49 8.17
CA ASP A 510 -20.62 -47.64 8.06
C ASP A 510 -20.38 -46.80 9.31
N ILE A 511 -21.43 -46.22 9.89
CA ILE A 511 -21.39 -45.48 11.16
C ILE A 511 -21.16 -46.41 12.33
N VAL A 512 -21.81 -47.57 12.36
CA VAL A 512 -21.67 -48.58 13.42
C VAL A 512 -20.24 -49.10 13.49
N VAL A 513 -19.64 -49.47 12.35
CA VAL A 513 -18.24 -49.93 12.28
C VAL A 513 -17.30 -48.83 12.76
N HIS A 514 -17.52 -47.59 12.35
CA HIS A 514 -16.67 -46.46 12.74
C HIS A 514 -16.73 -46.19 14.26
N LEU A 515 -17.92 -46.17 14.86
CA LEU A 515 -18.10 -45.97 16.29
C LEU A 515 -17.53 -47.14 17.12
N ILE A 516 -17.65 -48.39 16.64
CA ILE A 516 -17.05 -49.55 17.31
C ILE A 516 -15.52 -49.46 17.28
N GLN A 517 -14.93 -49.09 16.14
CA GLN A 517 -13.47 -48.91 16.02
C GLN A 517 -12.95 -47.86 17.01
N LEU A 518 -13.65 -46.73 17.14
CA LEU A 518 -13.32 -45.70 18.12
C LEU A 518 -13.44 -46.22 19.56
N ARG A 519 -14.49 -46.99 19.86
CA ARG A 519 -14.69 -47.57 21.20
C ARG A 519 -13.61 -48.59 21.59
N VAL A 520 -13.16 -49.40 20.63
CA VAL A 520 -12.03 -50.33 20.82
C VAL A 520 -10.71 -49.58 20.99
N ALA A 521 -10.50 -48.49 20.24
CA ALA A 521 -9.34 -47.62 20.43
C ALA A 521 -9.32 -46.99 21.84
N VAL A 522 -10.46 -46.47 22.31
CA VAL A 522 -10.60 -45.88 23.66
C VAL A 522 -10.34 -46.90 24.77
N ASN A 523 -10.83 -48.13 24.64
CA ASN A 523 -10.62 -49.20 25.64
C ASN A 523 -9.18 -49.74 25.66
N ASN A 524 -8.49 -49.78 24.52
CA ASN A 524 -7.07 -50.13 24.46
C ASN A 524 -6.16 -48.96 24.92
N SER A 525 -6.68 -47.73 24.89
CA SER A 525 -5.96 -46.51 25.21
C SER A 525 -6.12 -46.01 26.65
N GLY A 526 -6.27 -46.90 27.64
CA GLY A 526 -6.07 -46.58 29.06
C GLY A 526 -4.67 -46.01 29.42
N LYS A 527 -3.85 -45.72 28.39
CA LYS A 527 -2.50 -45.12 28.42
C LYS A 527 -2.26 -44.08 27.32
N LEU A 528 -3.28 -43.39 26.79
CA LEU A 528 -3.05 -42.23 25.90
C LEU A 528 -3.13 -40.91 26.69
N GLN A 529 -2.17 -40.75 27.59
CA GLN A 529 -1.61 -39.43 27.83
C GLN A 529 -0.63 -39.18 26.67
N ASN A 530 -0.87 -38.12 25.91
CA ASN A 530 0.00 -37.59 24.86
C ASN A 530 0.28 -38.54 23.67
N THR A 531 -0.48 -38.42 22.59
CA THR A 531 0.13 -38.45 21.24
C THR A 531 -0.83 -37.98 20.16
N HIS A 532 -0.33 -37.03 19.38
CA HIS A 532 -0.77 -36.57 18.05
C HIS A 532 -1.69 -35.34 17.93
N ILE A 533 -0.95 -34.22 17.67
CA ILE A 533 -1.21 -33.00 16.88
C ILE A 533 -1.67 -31.76 17.66
#